data_AF-A0AAW6KC65-F1
#
_entry.id   AF-A0AAW6KC65-F1
#
_cell.length_a   1.000
_cell.length_b   1.000
_cell.length_c   1.000
_cell.angle_alpha   90.00
_cell.angle_beta   90.00
_cell.angle_gamma   90.00
#
_symmetry.space_group_name_H-M   'P 1'
#
loop_
_entity.id
_entity.type
_entity.pdbx_description
1 polymer ?
#
loop_
_entity_poly.entity_id
_entity_poly.type
_entity_poly.pdbx_seq_one_letter_code
_entity_poly.pdbx_strand_id
1 'polypeptide(L)' 'MNLDETHLFMRKAVSLARQLEGDWTVRMKMALNTVIVNHYFNKPLTLETVDALLRKGVSYRRICKHYGVGRKDIASLKG' A
#
# COMPACT_ATOMS: atom_id res chain seq x y z
N MET A 1 10.48 1.09 7.88
CA MET A 1 10.25 -0.35 7.72
C MET A 1 11.39 -1.05 8.43
N ASN A 2 11.09 -1.94 9.36
CA ASN A 2 12.13 -2.71 10.05
C ASN A 2 12.40 -4.05 9.31
N LEU A 3 13.43 -4.78 9.74
CA LEU A 3 13.84 -6.03 9.11
C LEU A 3 12.72 -7.09 9.18
N ASP A 4 12.03 -7.19 10.31
CA ASP A 4 10.94 -8.15 10.52
C ASP A 4 9.73 -7.87 9.63
N GLU A 5 9.32 -6.60 9.48
CA GLU A 5 8.28 -6.18 8.53
C GLU A 5 8.67 -6.54 7.11
N THR A 6 9.95 -6.37 6.76
CA THR A 6 10.46 -6.70 5.42
C THR A 6 10.35 -8.20 5.14
N HIS A 7 10.78 -9.05 6.08
CA HIS A 7 10.64 -10.50 5.95
C HIS A 7 9.18 -10.93 5.87
N LEU A 8 8.31 -10.32 6.69
CA LEU A 8 6.88 -10.61 6.67
C LEU A 8 6.24 -10.22 5.32
N PHE A 9 6.59 -9.06 4.77
CA PHE A 9 6.07 -8.63 3.47
C PHE A 9 6.54 -9.52 2.34
N MET A 10 7.82 -9.90 2.34
CA MET A 10 8.35 -10.83 1.35
C MET A 10 7.65 -12.19 1.42
N ARG A 11 7.43 -12.74 2.62
CA ARG A 11 6.71 -14.01 2.79
C ARG A 11 5.29 -13.93 2.22
N LYS A 12 4.56 -12.84 2.53
CA LYS A 12 3.21 -12.60 2.01
C LYS A 12 3.20 -12.39 0.49
N ALA A 13 4.15 -11.62 -0.03
CA ALA A 13 4.27 -11.32 -1.45
C ALA A 13 4.59 -12.58 -2.27
N VAL A 14 5.51 -13.42 -1.80
CA VAL A 14 5.82 -14.71 -2.45
C VAL A 14 4.60 -15.62 -2.48
N SER A 15 3.86 -15.71 -1.37
CA SER A 15 2.64 -16.51 -1.31
C SER A 15 1.60 -16.02 -2.32
N LEU A 16 1.44 -14.70 -2.48
CA LEU A 16 0.48 -14.12 -3.41
C LEU A 16 0.96 -14.23 -4.87
N ALA A 17 2.24 -14.04 -5.15
CA ALA A 17 2.80 -14.18 -6.49
C ALA A 17 2.67 -15.61 -7.05
N ARG A 18 2.68 -16.64 -6.19
CA ARG A 18 2.43 -18.03 -6.57
C ARG A 18 1.01 -18.29 -7.08
N GLN A 19 0.05 -17.45 -6.69
CA GLN A 19 -1.35 -17.55 -7.10
C GLN A 19 -1.65 -16.78 -8.40
N LEU A 20 -0.69 -15.96 -8.86
CA LEU A 20 -0.82 -15.19 -10.10
C LEU A 20 -0.20 -15.98 -11.26
N GLU A 21 -0.72 -15.75 -12.46
CA GLU A 21 -0.20 -16.32 -13.70
C GLU A 21 0.76 -15.34 -14.42
N GLY A 22 1.67 -15.88 -15.24
CA GLY A 22 2.62 -15.10 -16.05
C GLY A 22 4.05 -15.00 -15.49
N ASP A 23 4.79 -13.99 -15.95
CA ASP A 23 6.20 -13.81 -15.61
C ASP A 23 6.43 -13.62 -14.10
N TRP A 24 7.44 -14.32 -13.55
CA TRP A 24 7.73 -14.28 -12.13
C TRP A 24 8.07 -12.88 -11.61
N THR A 25 8.85 -12.11 -12.37
CA THR A 25 9.29 -10.77 -11.97
C THR A 25 8.10 -9.81 -11.90
N VAL A 26 7.22 -9.87 -12.89
CA VAL A 26 5.98 -9.08 -12.91
C VAL A 26 5.08 -9.47 -11.73
N ARG A 27 4.86 -10.76 -11.51
CA ARG A 27 4.05 -11.27 -10.40
C ARG A 27 4.59 -10.83 -9.04
N MET A 28 5.89 -10.93 -8.82
CA MET A 28 6.52 -10.48 -7.58
C MET A 28 6.38 -8.98 -7.37
N LYS A 29 6.57 -8.17 -8.42
CA LYS A 29 6.39 -6.73 -8.34
C LYS A 29 4.95 -6.36 -7.97
N MET A 30 3.98 -6.98 -8.62
CA MET A 30 2.55 -6.78 -8.33
C MET A 30 2.21 -7.21 -6.91
N ALA A 31 2.66 -8.40 -6.50
CA ALA A 31 2.36 -8.96 -5.20
C ALA A 31 2.95 -8.13 -4.06
N LEU A 32 4.22 -7.73 -4.19
CA LEU A 32 4.87 -6.87 -3.22
C LEU A 32 4.17 -5.52 -3.11
N ASN A 33 3.78 -4.92 -4.24
CA ASN A 33 3.04 -3.66 -4.20
C ASN A 33 1.70 -3.81 -3.48
N THR A 34 0.95 -4.87 -3.75
CA THR A 34 -0.32 -5.18 -3.07
C THR A 34 -0.14 -5.32 -1.56
N VAL A 35 0.85 -6.08 -1.11
CA VAL A 35 1.13 -6.29 0.32
C VAL A 35 1.48 -4.97 1.01
N ILE A 36 2.34 -4.15 0.40
CA ILE A 36 2.75 -2.86 0.97
C ILE A 36 1.56 -1.89 1.02
N VAL A 37 0.77 -1.79 -0.05
CA VAL A 37 -0.43 -0.93 -0.09
C VAL A 37 -1.42 -1.34 1.00
N ASN A 38 -1.68 -2.64 1.17
CA ASN A 38 -2.56 -3.14 2.23
C ASN A 38 -2.03 -2.82 3.62
N HIS A 39 -0.70 -2.90 3.84
CA HIS A 39 -0.09 -2.50 5.11
C HIS A 39 -0.37 -1.05 5.45
N TYR A 40 -0.17 -0.13 4.49
CA TYR A 40 -0.43 1.29 4.72
C TYR A 40 -1.92 1.60 4.93
N PHE A 41 -2.82 0.89 4.22
CA PHE A 41 -4.26 1.05 4.44
C PHE A 41 -4.74 0.57 5.82
N ASN A 42 -4.00 -0.32 6.47
CA ASN A 42 -4.29 -0.75 7.84
C ASN A 42 -3.76 0.24 8.90
N LYS A 43 -3.04 1.30 8.49
CA LYS A 43 -2.56 2.36 9.39
C LYS A 43 -3.56 3.52 9.45
N PRO A 44 -3.56 4.30 10.55
CA PRO A 44 -4.39 5.50 10.65
C PRO A 44 -4.09 6.51 9.56
N LEU A 45 -5.09 7.32 9.20
CA LEU A 45 -4.94 8.39 8.22
C LEU A 45 -3.97 9.46 8.75
N THR A 46 -2.82 9.57 8.10
CA THR A 46 -1.77 10.56 8.42
C THR A 46 -1.15 11.05 7.11
N LEU A 47 -0.42 12.16 7.16
CA LEU A 47 0.29 12.66 5.96
C LEU A 47 1.28 11.62 5.42
N GLU A 48 2.00 10.93 6.33
CA GLU A 48 2.97 9.88 5.97
C GLU A 48 2.32 8.71 5.24
N THR A 49 1.16 8.24 5.72
CA THR A 49 0.46 7.11 5.10
C THR A 49 -0.12 7.49 3.74
N VAL A 50 -0.68 8.70 3.61
CA VAL A 50 -1.16 9.24 2.33
C VAL A 50 -0.02 9.32 1.32
N ASP A 51 1.11 9.92 1.69
CA ASP A 51 2.26 10.06 0.79
C ASP A 51 2.84 8.70 0.40
N ALA A 52 2.91 7.75 1.34
CA ALA A 52 3.37 6.40 1.04
C ALA A 52 2.47 5.68 0.04
N LEU A 53 1.14 5.80 0.19
CA LEU A 53 0.16 5.24 -0.74
C LEU A 53 0.27 5.88 -2.13
N LEU A 54 0.40 7.21 -2.20
CA LEU A 54 0.56 7.95 -3.46
C LEU A 54 1.83 7.52 -4.20
N ARG A 55 2.98 7.39 -3.51
CA ARG A 55 4.24 6.89 -4.09
C ARG A 55 4.11 5.46 -4.64
N LYS A 56 3.16 4.67 -4.14
CA LYS A 56 2.85 3.31 -4.62
C LYS A 56 1.78 3.27 -5.72
N GLY A 57 1.38 4.44 -6.23
CA GLY A 57 0.43 4.57 -7.34
C GLY A 57 -1.03 4.46 -6.93
N VAL A 58 -1.35 4.54 -5.63
CA VAL A 58 -2.73 4.56 -5.16
C VAL A 58 -3.32 5.95 -5.41
N SER A 59 -4.48 6.02 -6.06
CA SER A 59 -5.13 7.31 -6.35
C SER A 59 -5.77 7.93 -5.11
N TYR A 60 -5.80 9.27 -5.04
CA TYR A 60 -6.53 10.00 -4.00
C TYR A 60 -7.97 9.50 -3.82
N ARG A 61 -8.66 9.17 -4.92
CA ARG A 61 -10.03 8.61 -4.88
C ARG A 61 -10.09 7.33 -4.05
N ARG A 62 -9.14 6.41 -4.25
CA ARG A 62 -9.10 5.14 -3.51
C ARG A 62 -8.77 5.37 -2.04
N ILE A 63 -7.86 6.31 -1.75
CA ILE A 63 -7.50 6.69 -0.38
C ILE A 63 -8.73 7.27 0.35
N CYS A 64 -9.38 8.27 -0.24
CA CYS A 64 -10.60 8.88 0.28
C CYS A 64 -11.69 7.84 0.57
N LYS A 65 -11.93 6.92 -0.38
CA LYS A 65 -12.93 5.85 -0.22
C LYS A 65 -12.60 4.92 0.94
N HIS A 66 -11.33 4.56 1.11
CA HIS A 66 -10.89 3.64 2.17
C HIS A 66 -11.09 4.23 3.58
N TYR A 67 -10.74 5.51 3.75
CA TYR A 67 -10.82 6.18 5.05
C TYR A 67 -12.16 6.89 5.31
N GLY A 68 -13.07 6.92 4.33
CA GLY A 68 -14.35 7.63 4.47
C GLY A 68 -14.20 9.16 4.52
N VAL A 69 -13.15 9.70 3.90
CA VAL A 69 -12.80 11.13 3.98
C VAL A 69 -12.82 11.82 2.61
N GLY A 70 -13.03 13.13 2.61
CA GLY A 70 -12.91 14.00 1.46
C GLY A 70 -11.48 14.48 1.21
N ARG A 71 -11.27 15.15 0.07
CA ARG A 71 -9.97 15.79 -0.24
C ARG A 71 -9.60 16.89 0.75
N LYS A 72 -10.59 17.59 1.30
CA LYS A 72 -10.39 18.66 2.29
C LYS A 72 -9.78 18.12 3.58
N ASP A 73 -10.24 16.95 4.03
CA ASP A 73 -9.73 16.29 5.24
C ASP A 73 -8.27 15.84 5.06
N ILE A 74 -7.91 15.39 3.85
CA ILE A 74 -6.52 15.08 3.52
C ILE A 74 -5.66 16.35 3.44
N ALA A 75 -6.22 17.45 2.92
CA ALA A 75 -5.51 18.73 2.86
C ALA A 75 -5.23 19.28 4.27
N SER A 76 -6.17 19.13 5.22
CA SER A 76 -5.96 19.56 6.61
C SER A 76 -4.88 18.78 7.35
N LEU A 77 -4.42 17.63 6.83
CA LEU A 77 -3.26 16.91 7.39
C LEU A 77 -1.93 17.64 7.16
N LYS A 78 -1.89 18.61 6.23
CA LYS A 78 -0.67 19.34 5.89
C LYS A 78 -0.41 20.57 6.78
N GLY A 79 -1.36 20.94 7.63
CA GLY A 79 -1.34 22.21 8.37
C GLY A 79 -1.97 23.33 7.57
#